data_AF-A6Q1N9-F1
#
_entry.id   AF-A6Q1N9-F1
#
_cell.length_a   1.000
_cell.length_b   1.000
_cell.length_c   1.000
_cell.angle_alpha   90.00
_cell.angle_beta   90.00
_cell.angle_gamma   90.00
#
_symmetry.space_group_name_H-M   'P 1'
#
loop_
_entity.id
_entity.type
_entity.pdbx_description
1 polymer ?
#
loop_
_entity_poly.entity_id
_entity_poly.type
_entity_poly.pdbx_seq_one_letter_code
_entity_poly.pdbx_strand_id
1 'polypeptide(L)'
;MSNLEFFFYLFVYGAILTYLVLGFIISFESMLALYGVQSAIRWIREWHSPQTYKTMLIIFLPMLQLAYLFLEIIPHLIGLNNHIQSFDLDKIYLSVFPKECS
;
A
#
# COMPACT_ATOMS: atom_id res chain seq x y z
N MET A 1 -26.14 26.69 -2.06
CA MET A 1 -25.03 26.03 -1.35
C MET A 1 -24.33 27.11 -0.55
N SER A 2 -24.29 26.98 0.78
CA SER A 2 -23.62 27.99 1.61
C SER A 2 -22.10 27.89 1.42
N ASN A 3 -21.37 28.99 1.65
CA ASN A 3 -19.90 28.97 1.56
C ASN A 3 -19.30 27.90 2.49
N LEU A 4 -19.91 27.67 3.66
CA LEU A 4 -19.46 26.67 4.62
C LEU A 4 -19.65 25.25 4.08
N GLU A 5 -20.79 24.97 3.45
CA GLU A 5 -21.04 23.67 2.78
C GLU A 5 -20.02 23.42 1.67
N PHE A 6 -19.73 24.44 0.84
CA PHE A 6 -18.73 24.32 -0.23
C PHE A 6 -17.34 23.94 0.30
N PHE A 7 -16.84 24.65 1.31
CA PHE A 7 -15.53 24.35 1.90
C PHE A 7 -15.51 22.97 2.59
N PHE A 8 -16.63 22.58 3.22
CA PHE A 8 -16.76 21.25 3.81
C PHE A 8 -16.62 20.14 2.75
N TYR A 9 -17.40 20.21 1.66
CA TYR A 9 -17.30 19.24 0.57
C TYR A 9 -15.92 19.25 -0.07
N LEU A 10 -15.34 20.42 -0.31
CA LEU A 10 -14.00 20.54 -0.88
C LEU A 10 -12.96 19.84 -0.01
N PHE A 11 -13.01 20.02 1.31
CA PHE A 11 -12.07 19.37 2.22
C PHE A 11 -12.31 17.86 2.31
N VAL A 12 -13.57 17.42 2.38
CA VAL A 12 -13.92 15.99 2.44
C VAL A 12 -13.50 15.27 1.16
N TYR A 13 -13.85 15.79 -0.02
CA TYR A 13 -13.47 15.19 -1.29
C TYR A 13 -11.96 15.26 -1.51
N GLY A 14 -11.30 16.36 -1.11
CA GLY A 14 -9.85 16.49 -1.14
C GLY A 14 -9.17 15.41 -0.29
N ALA A 15 -9.62 15.24 0.96
CA ALA A 15 -9.08 14.22 1.86
C ALA A 15 -9.30 12.79 1.34
N ILE A 16 -10.49 12.48 0.79
CA ILE A 16 -10.78 11.19 0.17
C ILE A 16 -9.85 10.94 -1.02
N LEU A 17 -9.69 11.93 -1.91
CA LEU A 17 -8.83 11.81 -3.08
C LEU A 17 -7.36 11.62 -2.67
N THR A 18 -6.88 12.37 -1.69
CA THR A 18 -5.54 12.20 -1.14
C THR A 18 -5.34 10.82 -0.54
N TYR A 19 -6.32 10.31 0.22
CA TYR A 19 -6.28 8.95 0.76
C TYR A 19 -6.22 7.89 -0.35
N LEU A 20 -7.01 8.04 -1.41
CA LEU A 20 -7.03 7.11 -2.53
C LEU A 20 -5.70 7.13 -3.30
N VAL A 21 -5.17 8.32 -3.62
CA VAL A 21 -3.92 8.45 -4.39
C VAL A 21 -2.73 7.93 -3.58
N LEU A 22 -2.58 8.36 -2.32
CA LEU A 22 -1.49 7.88 -1.47
C LEU A 22 -1.64 6.38 -1.17
N GLY A 23 -2.86 5.94 -0.87
CA GLY A 23 -3.15 4.53 -0.62
C GLY A 23 -2.83 3.66 -1.82
N PHE A 24 -3.11 4.13 -3.03
CA PHE A 24 -2.73 3.42 -4.26
C PHE A 24 -1.22 3.30 -4.40
N ILE A 25 -0.48 4.41 -4.29
CA ILE A 25 0.99 4.41 -4.40
C ILE A 25 1.60 3.47 -3.37
N ILE A 26 1.26 3.64 -2.08
CA ILE A 26 1.81 2.82 -1.00
C ILE A 26 1.45 1.34 -1.18
N SER A 27 0.23 1.01 -1.60
CA SER A 27 -0.19 -0.37 -1.76
C SER A 27 0.54 -1.07 -2.89
N PHE A 28 0.72 -0.41 -4.03
CA PHE A 28 1.47 -0.96 -5.16
C PHE A 28 2.95 -1.13 -4.85
N GLU A 29 3.60 -0.09 -4.30
CA GLU A 29 5.01 -0.17 -3.91
C GLU A 29 5.24 -1.27 -2.86
N SER A 30 4.32 -1.41 -1.90
CA SER A 30 4.40 -2.46 -0.87
C SER A 30 4.23 -3.86 -1.46
N MET A 31 3.32 -4.04 -2.43
CA MET A 31 3.17 -5.31 -3.13
C MET A 31 4.41 -5.64 -3.96
N LEU A 32 4.93 -4.68 -4.73
CA LEU A 32 6.17 -4.87 -5.49
C LEU A 32 7.34 -5.20 -4.57
N ALA A 33 7.42 -4.57 -3.39
CA ALA A 33 8.43 -4.89 -2.40
C ALA A 33 8.28 -6.32 -1.86
N LEU A 34 7.05 -6.83 -1.68
CA LEU A 34 6.80 -8.22 -1.28
C LEU A 34 7.32 -9.23 -2.32
N TYR A 35 7.30 -8.86 -3.61
CA TYR A 35 7.90 -9.61 -4.71
C TYR A 35 9.42 -9.39 -4.87
N GLY A 36 10.06 -8.63 -3.97
CA GLY A 36 11.50 -8.40 -3.99
C GLY A 36 11.98 -7.36 -5.01
N VAL A 37 11.07 -6.54 -5.55
CA VAL A 37 11.42 -5.48 -6.50
C VAL A 37 12.25 -4.40 -5.80
N GLN A 38 13.53 -4.31 -6.18
CA GLN A 38 14.51 -3.44 -5.51
C GLN A 38 14.19 -1.94 -5.63
N SER A 39 13.56 -1.51 -6.73
CA SER A 39 13.16 -0.11 -6.89
C SER A 39 12.11 0.30 -5.87
N ALA A 40 11.13 -0.58 -5.62
CA ALA A 40 10.07 -0.34 -4.66
C ALA A 40 10.60 -0.32 -3.22
N ILE A 41 11.43 -1.29 -2.88
CA ILE A 41 12.09 -1.36 -1.57
C ILE A 41 12.91 -0.08 -1.31
N ARG A 42 13.70 0.36 -2.30
CA ARG A 42 14.51 1.58 -2.18
C ARG A 42 13.64 2.82 -2.01
N TRP A 43 12.62 2.98 -2.83
CA TRP A 43 11.71 4.13 -2.74
C TRP A 43 11.05 4.20 -1.36
N ILE A 44 10.55 3.08 -0.83
CA ILE A 44 9.94 3.06 0.50
C ILE A 44 10.96 3.45 1.59
N ARG A 45 12.19 2.90 1.53
CA ARG A 45 13.25 3.22 2.51
C ARG A 45 13.73 4.66 2.45
N GLU A 46 13.76 5.28 1.27
CA GLU A 46 14.19 6.67 1.10
C GLU A 46 13.15 7.66 1.63
N TRP A 47 11.87 7.38 1.42
CA TRP A 47 10.79 8.32 1.73
C TRP A 47 10.12 8.08 3.09
N HIS A 48 10.29 6.90 3.70
CA HIS A 48 9.58 6.53 4.92
C HIS A 48 10.51 5.94 5.97
N SER A 49 10.33 6.38 7.22
CA SER A 49 10.92 5.70 8.37
C SER A 49 10.20 4.36 8.61
N PRO A 50 10.84 3.39 9.28
CA PRO A 50 10.23 2.09 9.54
C PRO A 50 8.90 2.21 10.32
N GLN A 51 8.83 3.10 11.30
CA GLN A 51 7.63 3.33 12.12
C GLN A 51 6.51 3.99 11.29
N THR A 52 6.86 4.97 10.46
CA THR A 52 5.91 5.63 9.56
C THR A 52 5.36 4.64 8.55
N TYR A 53 6.22 3.82 7.93
CA TYR A 53 5.79 2.82 6.96
C TYR A 53 4.86 1.77 7.58
N LYS A 54 5.20 1.26 8.77
CA LYS A 54 4.32 0.34 9.51
C LYS A 54 2.94 0.97 9.77
N THR A 55 2.90 2.24 10.13
CA THR A 55 1.65 2.98 10.35
C THR A 55 0.86 3.12 9.04
N MET A 56 1.54 3.43 7.94
CA MET A 56 0.91 3.52 6.62
C MET A 56 0.33 2.18 6.16
N LEU A 57 1.02 1.05 6.39
CA LEU A 57 0.50 -0.28 6.09
C LEU A 57 -0.83 -0.55 6.81
N ILE A 58 -0.97 -0.07 8.05
CA ILE A 58 -2.21 -0.20 8.83
C ILE A 58 -3.30 0.73 8.29
N ILE A 59 -2.97 2.01 8.07
CA ILE A 59 -3.93 3.03 7.58
C ILE A 59 -4.47 2.68 6.19
N PHE A 60 -3.60 2.19 5.31
CA PHE A 60 -3.92 1.83 3.93
C PHE A 60 -4.20 0.34 3.75
N LEU A 61 -4.45 -0.41 4.83
CA LEU A 61 -4.87 -1.81 4.78
C LEU A 61 -5.97 -2.10 3.75
N PRO A 62 -7.09 -1.34 3.66
CA PRO A 62 -8.10 -1.64 2.65
C PRO A 62 -7.59 -1.46 1.22
N MET A 63 -6.70 -0.49 0.98
CA MET A 63 -6.07 -0.28 -0.33
C MET A 63 -5.05 -1.38 -0.65
N LEU A 64 -4.32 -1.87 0.35
CA LEU A 64 -3.40 -3.01 0.23
C LEU A 64 -4.13 -4.29 -0.13
N GLN A 65 -5.28 -4.55 0.51
CA GLN A 65 -6.14 -5.68 0.16
C GLN A 65 -6.69 -5.57 -1.26
N LEU A 66 -7.04 -4.36 -1.69
CA LEU A 66 -7.48 -4.09 -3.04
C LEU A 66 -6.34 -4.36 -4.04
N ALA A 67 -5.13 -3.86 -3.79
CA ALA A 67 -3.96 -4.14 -4.61
C ALA A 67 -3.63 -5.64 -4.65
N TYR A 68 -3.71 -6.34 -3.51
CA TYR A 68 -3.57 -7.79 -3.44
C TYR A 68 -4.60 -8.50 -4.32
N LEU A 69 -5.86 -8.09 -4.27
CA LEU A 69 -6.90 -8.66 -5.11
C LEU A 69 -6.57 -8.51 -6.61
N PHE A 70 -6.11 -7.33 -7.03
CA PHE A 70 -5.76 -7.08 -8.43
C PHE A 70 -4.48 -7.78 -8.89
N LEU A 71 -3.46 -7.89 -8.03
CA LEU A 71 -2.13 -8.39 -8.40
C LEU A 71 -1.95 -9.89 -8.13
N GLU A 72 -2.74 -10.47 -7.24
CA GLU A 72 -2.64 -11.89 -6.85
C GLU A 72 -3.89 -12.67 -7.24
N ILE A 73 -5.06 -12.23 -6.73
CA ILE A 73 -6.30 -13.01 -6.89
C ILE A 73 -6.75 -13.04 -8.36
N ILE A 74 -6.78 -11.90 -9.04
CA ILE A 74 -7.23 -11.83 -10.44
C ILE A 74 -6.29 -12.64 -11.36
N PRO A 75 -4.95 -12.47 -11.32
CA PRO A 75 -4.04 -13.26 -12.14
C PRO A 75 -4.12 -14.76 -11.84
N HIS A 76 -4.32 -15.14 -10.58
CA HIS A 76 -4.54 -16.53 -10.21
C HIS A 76 -5.82 -17.10 -10.84
N LEU A 77 -6.94 -16.36 -10.78
CA LEU A 77 -8.22 -16.78 -11.38
C LEU A 77 -8.15 -16.91 -12.91
N ILE A 78 -7.29 -16.14 -13.57
CA ILE A 78 -7.08 -16.18 -15.02
C ILE A 78 -6.05 -17.27 -15.42
N GLY A 79 -5.42 -17.93 -14.44
CA GLY A 79 -4.42 -18.98 -14.68
C GLY A 79 -3.05 -18.46 -15.11
N LEU A 80 -2.78 -17.16 -14.89
CA LEU A 80 -1.49 -16.54 -15.18
C LEU A 80 -0.43 -16.86 -14.11
N ASN A 81 -0.86 -17.16 -12.88
CA ASN A 81 0.06 -17.43 -11.77
C ASN A 81 -0.44 -18.57 -10.89
N ASN A 82 0.41 -19.58 -10.68
CA ASN A 82 0.09 -20.76 -9.86
C ASN A 82 0.57 -20.61 -8.41
N HIS A 83 1.33 -19.56 -8.11
CA HIS A 83 1.85 -19.28 -6.78
C HIS A 83 1.16 -18.05 -6.19
N ILE A 84 0.33 -18.29 -5.18
CA ILE A 84 -0.30 -17.23 -4.39
C ILE A 84 0.60 -16.93 -3.20
N GLN A 85 1.07 -15.70 -3.08
CA GLN A 85 1.76 -15.27 -1.87
C GLN A 85 0.71 -14.94 -0.78
N SER A 86 0.94 -15.39 0.45
CA SER A 86 0.01 -15.09 1.56
C SER A 86 0.04 -13.60 1.87
N PHE A 87 -1.13 -12.95 1.91
CA PHE A 87 -1.24 -11.56 2.38
C PHE A 87 -0.89 -11.48 3.87
N ASP A 88 0.25 -10.85 4.19
CA ASP A 88 0.75 -10.71 5.55
C ASP A 88 1.52 -9.38 5.66
N LEU A 89 1.04 -8.49 6.53
CA LEU A 89 1.64 -7.17 6.74
C LEU A 89 3.05 -7.26 7.31
N ASP A 90 3.33 -8.26 8.14
CA ASP A 90 4.68 -8.44 8.70
C ASP A 90 5.65 -8.89 7.62
N LYS A 91 5.22 -9.73 6.67
CA LYS A 91 6.06 -10.12 5.52
C LYS A 91 6.33 -8.93 4.60
N ILE A 92 5.33 -8.09 4.34
CA ILE A 92 5.49 -6.86 3.57
C ILE A 92 6.45 -5.90 4.28
N TYR A 93 6.28 -5.74 5.59
CA TYR A 93 7.18 -4.89 6.37
C TYR A 93 8.61 -5.42 6.34
N LEU A 94 8.81 -6.74 6.53
CA LEU A 94 10.13 -7.37 6.58
C LEU A 94 10.82 -7.42 5.22
N SER A 95 10.08 -7.44 4.10
CA SER A 95 10.67 -7.36 2.76
C SER A 95 11.31 -5.98 2.54
N VAL A 96 10.77 -4.93 3.16
CA VAL A 96 11.35 -3.60 3.14
C VAL A 96 12.36 -3.40 4.25
N PHE A 97 12.06 -3.75 5.50
CA PHE A 97 12.91 -3.55 6.67
C PHE A 97 13.20 -4.90 7.35
N PRO A 98 14.16 -5.68 6.84
CA PRO A 98 14.53 -6.95 7.46
C PRO A 98 15.02 -6.69 8.88
N LYS A 99 14.66 -7.58 9.82
CA LYS A 99 15.27 -7.56 11.16
C LYS A 99 16.78 -7.75 10.97
N GLU A 100 17.57 -6.76 11.39
CA GLU A 100 19.01 -6.96 11.54
C GLU A 100 19.19 -8.14 12.50
N CYS A 101 19.82 -9.22 12.03
CA CYS A 101 20.19 -10.34 12.89
C CYS A 101 21.11 -9.78 13.98
N SER A 102 20.55 -9.62 15.19
CA SER A 102 21.27 -9.28 16.41
C SER A 102 21.99 -10.51 16.93
#